data_AF-A7AN90-F1
#
_entry.id   AF-A7AN90-F1
#
_cell.length_a   1.000
_cell.length_b   1.000
_cell.length_c   1.000
_cell.angle_alpha   90.00
_cell.angle_beta   90.00
_cell.angle_gamma   90.00
#
_symmetry.space_group_name_H-M   'P 1'
#
loop_
_entity.id
_entity.type
_entity.pdbx_description
1 polymer ?
#
loop_
_entity_poly.entity_id
_entity_poly.type
_entity_poly.pdbx_seq_one_letter_code
_entity_poly.pdbx_strand_id
1 'polypeptide(L)'
;MSDPPVYQHPSSRNSLDLLSDIFRNEDASMLIQAYPMEVVKRVATEISQFLAEFTHHAKEYRDTQLFSPGDTKKLFKCKLLMDYYALCYIMASKNFYLYNTHRLNLIKEMAITYNGLYDVIPMNIIERLSDQEATYLRDTCNEIIKTPLPFRAKRYSIVAVLKDIVTDDIADRNNPYMKYYAKGMKLTIPTDLAEMLIHSNWIKIIKTNL
;
A
#
# COMPACT_ATOMS: atom_id res chain seq x y z
N MET A 1 45.91 4.43 -33.67
CA MET A 1 45.58 3.97 -32.31
C MET A 1 44.24 4.61 -31.99
N SER A 2 43.18 3.81 -32.03
CA SER A 2 41.81 4.25 -31.83
C SER A 2 41.47 3.96 -30.38
N ASP A 3 41.05 4.97 -29.62
CA ASP A 3 40.59 4.77 -28.24
C ASP A 3 39.47 3.73 -28.20
N PRO A 4 39.43 2.88 -27.16
CA PRO A 4 38.33 1.93 -27.01
C PRO A 4 37.03 2.70 -26.77
N PRO A 5 35.88 2.19 -27.24
CA PRO A 5 34.60 2.84 -26.99
C PRO A 5 34.35 2.83 -25.49
N VAL A 6 34.24 4.02 -24.91
CA VAL A 6 33.68 4.22 -23.59
C VAL A 6 32.25 3.67 -23.67
N TYR A 7 32.03 2.48 -23.10
CA TYR A 7 30.69 2.01 -22.77
C TYR A 7 30.12 2.99 -21.75
N GLN A 8 29.49 4.04 -22.26
CA GLN A 8 28.57 4.85 -21.48
C GLN A 8 27.43 3.92 -21.12
N HIS A 9 27.49 3.30 -19.93
CA HIS A 9 26.28 2.81 -19.28
C HIS A 9 25.38 4.04 -19.16
N PRO A 10 24.27 4.14 -19.92
CA PRO A 10 23.29 5.15 -19.60
C PRO A 10 22.87 4.82 -18.17
N SER A 11 22.73 5.86 -17.35
CA SER A 11 22.27 5.81 -15.97
C SER A 11 20.90 5.11 -15.87
N SER A 12 20.87 3.78 -15.97
CA SER A 12 19.74 2.94 -15.67
C SER A 12 19.81 2.67 -14.18
N ARG A 13 19.23 3.58 -13.38
CA ARG A 13 18.92 3.21 -11.99
C ARG A 13 18.10 1.93 -12.04
N ASN A 14 18.58 0.89 -11.36
CA ASN A 14 17.91 -0.39 -11.26
C ASN A 14 16.51 -0.14 -10.67
N SER A 15 15.45 -0.78 -11.20
CA SER A 15 14.09 -0.52 -10.74
C SER A 15 13.94 -0.86 -9.26
N LEU A 16 14.75 -1.79 -8.76
CA LEU A 16 14.88 -2.13 -7.34
C LEU A 16 15.42 -1.01 -6.47
N ASP A 17 16.41 -0.26 -6.94
CA ASP A 17 16.96 0.88 -6.21
C ASP A 17 15.92 2.01 -6.14
N LEU A 18 15.22 2.23 -7.26
CA LEU A 18 14.14 3.22 -7.32
C LEU A 18 12.97 2.85 -6.40
N LEU A 19 12.56 1.57 -6.36
CA LEU A 19 11.53 1.10 -5.44
C LEU A 19 11.95 1.29 -3.97
N SER A 20 13.23 1.08 -3.67
CA SER A 20 13.77 1.28 -2.32
C SER A 20 13.73 2.76 -1.91
N ASP A 21 14.03 3.68 -2.83
CA ASP A 21 13.90 5.12 -2.58
C ASP A 21 12.45 5.54 -2.37
N ILE A 22 11.52 5.04 -3.19
CA ILE A 22 10.08 5.29 -3.03
C ILE A 22 9.60 4.80 -1.67
N PHE A 23 9.99 3.57 -1.30
CA PHE A 23 9.63 2.99 -0.02
C PHE A 23 10.11 3.86 1.16
N ARG A 24 11.38 4.29 1.15
CA ARG A 24 11.94 5.17 2.20
C ARG A 24 11.20 6.49 2.31
N ASN A 25 10.83 7.09 1.18
CA ASN A 25 10.10 8.36 1.18
C ASN A 25 8.68 8.19 1.73
N GLU A 26 8.02 7.09 1.38
CA GLU A 26 6.69 6.78 1.87
C GLU A 26 6.69 6.51 3.38
N ASP A 27 7.62 5.68 3.86
CA ASP A 27 7.85 5.36 5.28
C ASP A 27 8.14 6.62 6.12
N ALA A 28 9.01 7.49 5.63
CA ALA A 28 9.33 8.76 6.32
C ALA A 28 8.13 9.71 6.38
N SER A 29 7.27 9.70 5.36
CA SER A 29 6.10 10.58 5.29
C SER A 29 4.88 10.07 6.07
N MET A 30 4.83 8.76 6.35
CA MET A 30 3.63 8.08 6.89
C MET A 30 2.36 8.32 6.06
N LEU A 31 2.51 8.72 4.80
CA LEU A 31 1.43 9.04 3.88
C LEU A 31 1.55 8.18 2.64
N ILE A 32 0.43 7.58 2.23
CA ILE A 32 0.40 6.79 1.00
C ILE A 32 0.69 7.67 -0.22
N GLN A 33 1.70 7.28 -0.99
CA GLN A 33 2.08 7.93 -2.23
C GLN A 33 1.36 7.27 -3.42
N ALA A 34 1.41 7.93 -4.57
CA ALA A 34 0.85 7.38 -5.80
C ALA A 34 1.52 6.04 -6.14
N TYR A 35 0.71 5.02 -6.42
CA TYR A 35 1.20 3.68 -6.71
C TYR A 35 2.13 3.67 -7.93
N PRO A 36 3.41 3.27 -7.77
CA PRO A 36 4.40 3.33 -8.84
C PRO A 36 4.30 2.10 -9.75
N MET A 37 3.17 1.99 -10.48
CA MET A 37 2.79 0.82 -11.28
C MET A 37 3.92 0.33 -12.20
N GLU A 38 4.54 1.24 -12.95
CA GLU A 38 5.60 0.89 -13.90
C GLU A 38 6.89 0.41 -13.21
N VAL A 39 7.21 0.95 -12.03
CA VAL A 39 8.36 0.49 -11.24
C VAL A 39 8.11 -0.90 -10.69
N VAL A 40 6.92 -1.14 -10.12
CA VAL A 40 6.52 -2.45 -9.59
C VAL A 40 6.55 -3.53 -10.67
N LYS A 41 6.01 -3.26 -11.87
CA LYS A 41 6.06 -4.21 -13.00
C LYS A 41 7.49 -4.58 -13.39
N ARG A 42 8.38 -3.58 -13.45
CA ARG A 42 9.80 -3.82 -13.78
C ARG A 42 10.51 -4.60 -12.70
N VAL A 43 10.30 -4.26 -11.42
CA VAL A 43 10.85 -5.02 -10.29
C VAL A 43 10.40 -6.48 -10.30
N ALA A 44 9.11 -6.75 -10.55
CA ALA A 44 8.61 -8.12 -10.67
C ALA A 44 9.27 -8.89 -11.83
N THR A 45 9.55 -8.20 -12.94
CA THR A 45 10.27 -8.76 -14.09
C THR A 45 11.73 -9.05 -13.75
N GLU A 46 12.42 -8.12 -13.10
CA GLU A 46 13.82 -8.26 -12.64
C GLU A 46 13.96 -9.42 -11.64
N ILE A 47 13.04 -9.56 -10.69
CA ILE A 47 13.00 -10.69 -9.74
C ILE A 47 12.88 -12.02 -10.50
N SER A 48 12.00 -12.08 -11.49
CA SER A 48 11.80 -13.28 -12.30
C SER A 48 13.05 -13.63 -13.13
N GLN A 49 13.75 -12.61 -13.65
CA GLN A 49 15.02 -12.79 -14.35
C GLN A 49 16.12 -13.31 -13.42
N PHE A 50 16.26 -12.79 -12.21
CA PHE A 50 17.24 -13.32 -11.25
C PHE A 50 16.99 -14.78 -10.91
N LEU A 51 15.72 -15.17 -10.77
CA LEU A 51 15.37 -16.58 -10.55
C LEU A 51 15.74 -17.44 -11.77
N ALA A 52 15.46 -16.97 -12.99
CA ALA A 52 15.82 -17.67 -14.21
C ALA A 52 17.34 -17.88 -14.33
N GLU A 53 18.13 -16.81 -14.14
CA GLU A 53 19.61 -16.87 -14.17
C GLU A 53 20.18 -17.77 -13.06
N PHE A 54 19.60 -17.72 -11.85
CA PHE A 54 19.96 -18.65 -10.78
C PHE A 54 19.73 -20.10 -11.21
N THR A 55 18.56 -20.43 -11.75
CA THR A 55 18.24 -21.81 -12.15
C THR A 55 19.13 -22.28 -13.31
N HIS A 56 19.44 -21.39 -14.25
CA HIS A 56 20.36 -21.66 -15.35
C HIS A 56 21.75 -22.04 -14.83
N HIS A 57 22.37 -21.18 -14.01
CA HIS A 57 23.72 -21.44 -13.50
C HIS A 57 23.78 -22.56 -12.47
N ALA A 58 22.71 -22.81 -11.71
CA ALA A 58 22.61 -23.98 -10.85
C ALA A 58 22.65 -25.29 -11.65
N LYS A 59 22.00 -25.30 -12.82
CA LYS A 59 22.06 -26.43 -13.75
C LYS A 59 23.46 -26.59 -14.35
N GLU A 60 24.05 -25.51 -14.87
CA GLU A 60 25.42 -25.55 -15.41
C GLU A 60 26.47 -26.01 -14.39
N TYR A 61 26.34 -25.57 -13.13
CA TYR A 61 27.20 -25.99 -12.03
C TYR A 61 27.10 -27.50 -11.80
N ARG A 62 25.87 -28.03 -11.72
CA ARG A 62 25.62 -29.46 -11.57
C ARG A 62 26.17 -30.27 -12.74
N ASP A 63 25.92 -29.82 -13.96
CA ASP A 63 26.39 -30.51 -15.17
C ASP A 63 27.93 -30.51 -15.24
N THR A 64 28.57 -29.40 -14.86
CA THR A 64 30.04 -29.31 -14.80
C THR A 64 30.63 -30.24 -13.75
N GLN A 65 29.99 -30.38 -12.57
CA GLN A 65 30.41 -31.35 -11.56
C GLN A 65 30.32 -32.80 -12.04
N LEU A 66 29.27 -33.14 -12.78
CA LEU A 66 29.00 -34.52 -13.21
C LEU A 66 29.84 -34.94 -14.42
N PHE A 67 30.01 -34.06 -15.40
CA PHE A 67 30.58 -34.42 -16.71
C PHE A 67 31.97 -33.83 -16.96
N SER A 68 32.43 -32.86 -16.17
CA SER A 68 33.73 -32.21 -16.37
C SER A 68 34.37 -31.71 -15.06
N PRO A 69 34.55 -32.57 -14.04
CA PRO A 69 34.99 -32.15 -12.71
C PRO A 69 36.42 -31.56 -12.67
N GLY A 70 37.24 -31.82 -13.70
CA GLY A 70 38.59 -31.28 -13.81
C GLY A 70 38.66 -29.80 -14.24
N ASP A 71 37.58 -29.22 -14.77
CA ASP A 71 37.53 -27.80 -15.15
C ASP A 71 37.11 -26.93 -13.95
N THR A 72 38.05 -26.75 -13.02
CA THR A 72 37.84 -26.00 -11.77
C THR A 72 37.51 -24.53 -12.01
N LYS A 73 38.01 -23.94 -13.11
CA LYS A 73 37.74 -22.54 -13.45
C LYS A 73 36.28 -22.35 -13.86
N LYS A 74 35.75 -23.22 -14.72
CA LYS A 74 34.34 -23.18 -15.10
C LYS A 74 33.43 -23.49 -13.91
N LEU A 75 33.80 -24.50 -13.12
CA LEU A 75 33.06 -24.88 -11.90
C LEU A 75 32.94 -23.70 -10.92
N PHE A 76 34.05 -23.02 -10.64
CA PHE A 76 34.08 -21.85 -9.76
C PHE A 76 33.24 -20.69 -10.32
N LYS A 77 33.34 -20.42 -11.63
CA LYS A 77 32.54 -19.37 -12.28
C LYS A 77 31.04 -19.63 -12.14
N CYS A 78 30.57 -20.84 -12.46
CA CYS A 78 29.16 -21.20 -12.35
C CYS A 78 28.68 -21.11 -10.90
N LYS A 79 29.50 -21.53 -9.92
CA LYS A 79 29.17 -21.39 -8.48
C LYS A 79 29.00 -19.93 -8.07
N LEU A 80 29.95 -19.07 -8.47
CA LEU A 80 29.92 -17.65 -8.13
C LEU A 80 28.69 -16.96 -8.71
N LEU A 81 28.36 -17.24 -9.98
CA LEU A 81 27.18 -16.68 -10.64
C LEU A 81 25.88 -17.19 -10.01
N MET A 82 25.81 -18.49 -9.70
CA MET A 82 24.67 -19.08 -8.99
C MET A 82 24.45 -18.39 -7.64
N ASP A 83 25.50 -18.22 -6.83
CA ASP A 83 25.38 -17.57 -5.51
C ASP A 83 25.02 -16.08 -5.65
N TYR A 84 25.60 -15.39 -6.63
CA TYR A 84 25.29 -13.99 -6.92
C TYR A 84 23.79 -13.80 -7.24
N TYR A 85 23.25 -14.56 -8.19
CA TYR A 85 21.84 -14.42 -8.56
C TYR A 85 20.88 -14.91 -7.47
N ALA A 86 21.29 -15.89 -6.65
CA ALA A 86 20.53 -16.28 -5.47
C ALA A 86 20.39 -15.10 -4.47
N LEU A 87 21.49 -14.39 -4.19
CA LEU A 87 21.48 -13.22 -3.31
C LEU A 87 20.65 -12.07 -3.89
N CYS A 88 20.80 -11.79 -5.19
CA CYS A 88 19.99 -10.79 -5.88
C CYS A 88 18.49 -11.11 -5.79
N TYR A 89 18.10 -12.35 -6.07
CA TYR A 89 16.71 -12.80 -5.98
C TYR A 89 16.14 -12.65 -4.57
N ILE A 90 16.87 -13.11 -3.55
CA ILE A 90 16.42 -13.04 -2.14
C ILE A 90 16.27 -11.59 -1.70
N MET A 91 17.26 -10.74 -1.98
CA MET A 91 17.23 -9.33 -1.60
C MET A 91 16.10 -8.58 -2.31
N ALA A 92 15.95 -8.78 -3.62
CA ALA A 92 14.90 -8.16 -4.41
C ALA A 92 13.50 -8.59 -3.95
N SER A 93 13.30 -9.89 -3.74
CA SER A 93 12.02 -10.44 -3.27
C SER A 93 11.65 -9.93 -1.89
N LYS A 94 12.62 -9.86 -0.97
CA LYS A 94 12.41 -9.30 0.37
C LYS A 94 12.00 -7.83 0.31
N ASN A 95 12.72 -7.01 -0.46
CA ASN A 95 12.42 -5.58 -0.55
C ASN A 95 11.04 -5.34 -1.17
N PHE A 96 10.71 -6.09 -2.23
CA PHE A 96 9.40 -6.04 -2.87
C PHE A 96 8.27 -6.44 -1.90
N TYR A 97 8.46 -7.53 -1.15
CA TYR A 97 7.51 -7.97 -0.14
C TYR A 97 7.30 -6.94 0.98
N LEU A 98 8.39 -6.36 1.51
CA LEU A 98 8.33 -5.35 2.55
C LEU A 98 7.58 -4.09 2.10
N TYR A 99 7.85 -3.62 0.89
CA TYR A 99 7.13 -2.48 0.32
C TYR A 99 5.62 -2.74 0.19
N ASN A 100 5.23 -3.89 -0.37
CA ASN A 100 3.82 -4.24 -0.51
C ASN A 100 3.14 -4.36 0.87
N THR A 101 3.83 -4.97 1.84
CA THR A 101 3.30 -5.15 3.20
C THR A 101 3.13 -3.81 3.91
N HIS A 102 4.10 -2.90 3.76
CA HIS A 102 4.01 -1.54 4.28
C HIS A 102 2.78 -0.82 3.74
N ARG A 103 2.56 -0.85 2.43
CA ARG A 103 1.38 -0.23 1.81
C ARG A 103 0.07 -0.84 2.27
N LEU A 104 -0.01 -2.16 2.40
CA LEU A 104 -1.19 -2.84 2.95
C LEU A 104 -1.47 -2.40 4.40
N ASN A 105 -0.44 -2.19 5.20
CA ASN A 105 -0.62 -1.67 6.56
C ASN A 105 -1.11 -0.22 6.55
N LEU A 106 -0.58 0.66 5.70
CA LEU A 106 -1.09 2.02 5.53
C LEU A 106 -2.57 2.02 5.12
N ILE A 107 -2.97 1.10 4.25
CA ILE A 107 -4.37 0.94 3.82
C ILE A 107 -5.26 0.50 4.99
N LYS A 108 -4.80 -0.43 5.85
CA LYS A 108 -5.53 -0.82 7.06
C LYS A 108 -5.69 0.35 8.02
N GLU A 109 -4.61 1.08 8.29
CA GLU A 109 -4.64 2.26 9.16
C GLU A 109 -5.59 3.32 8.60
N MET A 110 -5.65 3.47 7.28
CA MET A 110 -6.62 4.34 6.61
C MET A 110 -8.06 3.85 6.84
N ALA A 111 -8.35 2.56 6.65
CA ALA A 111 -9.67 2.00 6.91
C ALA A 111 -10.12 2.24 8.36
N ILE A 112 -9.20 2.10 9.32
CA ILE A 112 -9.44 2.38 10.75
C ILE A 112 -9.68 3.88 10.97
N THR A 113 -8.86 4.75 10.38
CA THR A 113 -8.96 6.22 10.51
C THR A 113 -10.33 6.73 10.05
N TYR A 114 -10.88 6.14 8.99
CA TYR A 114 -12.21 6.49 8.49
C TYR A 114 -13.33 5.60 9.06
N ASN A 115 -13.06 4.82 10.12
CA ASN A 115 -14.03 3.96 10.81
C ASN A 115 -14.77 2.99 9.87
N GLY A 116 -14.09 2.52 8.81
CA GLY A 116 -14.66 1.67 7.78
C GLY A 116 -15.57 2.38 6.78
N LEU A 117 -15.79 3.70 6.88
CA LEU A 117 -16.66 4.45 5.99
C LEU A 117 -15.94 4.81 4.67
N TYR A 118 -15.93 3.86 3.73
CA TYR A 118 -15.22 3.98 2.44
C TYR A 118 -15.60 5.23 1.64
N ASP A 119 -16.89 5.55 1.54
CA ASP A 119 -17.41 6.67 0.73
C ASP A 119 -16.95 8.04 1.22
N VAL A 120 -16.38 8.09 2.42
CA VAL A 120 -15.91 9.32 3.03
C VAL A 120 -14.43 9.55 2.86
N ILE A 121 -13.71 8.53 2.39
CA ILE A 121 -12.29 8.62 2.11
C ILE A 121 -12.11 9.57 0.91
N PRO A 122 -11.24 10.61 1.02
CA PRO A 122 -10.98 11.53 -0.07
C PRO A 122 -10.56 10.83 -1.36
N MET A 123 -11.19 11.20 -2.49
CA MET A 123 -10.94 10.57 -3.79
C MET A 123 -9.47 10.65 -4.22
N ASN A 124 -8.79 11.77 -3.92
CA ASN A 124 -7.37 11.96 -4.20
C ASN A 124 -6.44 11.00 -3.43
N ILE A 125 -6.93 10.33 -2.39
CA ILE A 125 -6.23 9.25 -1.70
C ILE A 125 -6.52 7.91 -2.40
N ILE A 126 -7.78 7.66 -2.76
CA ILE A 126 -8.19 6.46 -3.49
C ILE A 126 -7.44 6.35 -4.83
N GLU A 127 -7.30 7.46 -5.55
CA GLU A 127 -6.56 7.54 -6.82
C GLU A 127 -5.06 7.20 -6.70
N ARG A 128 -4.50 7.18 -5.48
CA ARG A 128 -3.10 6.80 -5.24
C ARG A 128 -2.91 5.29 -5.06
N LEU A 129 -4.00 4.54 -4.97
CA LEU A 129 -3.99 3.10 -4.79
C LEU A 129 -3.97 2.40 -6.15
N SER A 130 -3.41 1.21 -6.20
CA SER A 130 -3.70 0.27 -7.29
C SER A 130 -5.12 -0.27 -7.18
N ASP A 131 -5.67 -0.85 -8.27
CA ASP A 131 -7.01 -1.48 -8.25
C ASP A 131 -7.15 -2.58 -7.20
N GLN A 132 -6.08 -3.34 -6.97
CA GLN A 132 -6.02 -4.38 -5.94
C GLN A 132 -6.03 -3.78 -4.53
N GLU A 133 -5.25 -2.73 -4.31
CA GLU A 133 -5.21 -1.99 -3.04
C GLU A 133 -6.55 -1.30 -2.74
N ALA A 134 -7.21 -0.75 -3.76
CA ALA A 134 -8.51 -0.11 -3.61
C ALA A 134 -9.61 -1.14 -3.27
N THR A 135 -9.56 -2.32 -3.90
CA THR A 135 -10.42 -3.46 -3.53
C THR A 135 -10.18 -3.90 -2.09
N TYR A 136 -8.91 -4.06 -1.71
CA TYR A 136 -8.52 -4.44 -0.36
C TYR A 136 -8.98 -3.43 0.70
N LEU A 137 -8.86 -2.13 0.41
CA LEU A 137 -9.38 -1.05 1.26
C LEU A 137 -10.90 -1.20 1.46
N ARG A 138 -11.66 -1.40 0.37
CA ARG A 138 -13.11 -1.56 0.42
C ARG A 138 -13.52 -2.77 1.27
N ASP A 139 -12.85 -3.90 1.09
CA ASP A 139 -13.13 -5.11 1.85
C ASP A 139 -12.80 -4.92 3.33
N THR A 140 -11.66 -4.30 3.65
CA THR A 140 -11.27 -3.97 5.03
C THR A 140 -12.27 -3.02 5.68
N CYS A 141 -12.72 -1.99 4.95
CA CYS A 141 -13.77 -1.08 5.40
C CYS A 141 -15.08 -1.81 5.73
N ASN A 142 -15.50 -2.72 4.87
CA ASN A 142 -16.70 -3.55 5.08
C ASN A 142 -16.58 -4.46 6.30
N GLU A 143 -15.39 -5.02 6.57
CA GLU A 143 -15.14 -5.82 7.77
C GLU A 143 -15.26 -4.99 9.05
N ILE A 144 -14.73 -3.75 9.05
CA ILE A 144 -14.84 -2.83 10.19
C ILE A 144 -16.30 -2.48 10.44
N ILE A 145 -17.09 -2.13 9.42
CA ILE A 145 -18.52 -1.78 9.57
C ILE A 145 -19.34 -2.95 10.15
N LYS A 146 -19.01 -4.19 9.76
CA LYS A 146 -19.69 -5.39 10.27
C LYS A 146 -19.34 -5.71 11.72
N THR A 147 -18.30 -5.09 12.27
CA THR A 147 -17.87 -5.31 13.66
C THR A 147 -18.81 -4.58 14.60
N PRO A 148 -19.47 -5.27 15.56
CA PRO A 148 -20.40 -4.63 16.46
C PRO A 148 -19.69 -3.57 17.32
N LEU A 149 -20.24 -2.35 17.32
CA LEU A 149 -19.73 -1.26 18.14
C LEU A 149 -19.91 -1.60 19.63
N PRO A 150 -18.91 -1.34 20.48
CA PRO A 150 -19.04 -1.55 21.92
C PRO A 150 -20.15 -0.66 22.48
N PHE A 151 -20.97 -1.22 23.37
CA PHE A 151 -22.05 -0.47 24.02
C PHE A 151 -21.48 0.71 24.82
N ARG A 152 -21.85 1.93 24.44
CA ARG A 152 -21.48 3.17 25.15
C ARG A 152 -22.72 3.86 25.70
N ALA A 153 -22.56 4.56 26.82
CA ALA A 153 -23.62 5.37 27.41
C ALA A 153 -24.10 6.44 26.41
N LYS A 154 -25.43 6.65 26.33
CA LYS A 154 -26.02 7.66 25.44
C LYS A 154 -25.56 9.07 25.87
N ARG A 155 -24.68 9.66 25.06
CA ARG A 155 -24.23 11.06 25.18
C ARG A 155 -24.43 11.75 23.85
N TYR A 156 -24.76 13.03 23.88
CA TYR A 156 -24.98 13.79 22.64
C TYR A 156 -23.87 14.82 22.42
N SER A 157 -23.60 15.09 21.14
CA SER A 157 -22.65 16.10 20.71
C SER A 157 -23.32 17.04 19.70
N ILE A 158 -22.97 18.32 19.76
CA ILE A 158 -23.39 19.31 18.77
C ILE A 158 -22.34 19.35 17.67
N VAL A 159 -22.77 19.17 16.43
CA VAL A 159 -21.92 19.17 15.24
C VAL A 159 -22.39 20.23 14.24
N ALA A 160 -21.46 20.83 13.51
CA ALA A 160 -21.74 21.66 12.34
C ALA A 160 -21.44 20.88 11.06
N VAL A 161 -22.33 20.97 10.09
CA VAL A 161 -22.16 20.38 8.76
C VAL A 161 -21.26 21.29 7.91
N LEU A 162 -20.16 20.76 7.38
CA LEU A 162 -19.13 21.52 6.66
C LEU A 162 -19.38 21.64 5.15
N LYS A 163 -20.18 20.73 4.59
CA LYS A 163 -20.58 20.69 3.18
C LYS A 163 -21.96 20.05 3.04
N ASP A 164 -22.61 20.27 1.92
CA ASP A 164 -23.87 19.60 1.62
C ASP A 164 -23.66 18.08 1.56
N ILE A 165 -24.44 17.33 2.33
CA ILE A 165 -24.35 15.87 2.40
C ILE A 165 -25.74 15.24 2.24
N VAL A 166 -25.79 14.12 1.53
CA VAL A 166 -26.95 13.22 1.45
C VAL A 166 -26.46 11.87 1.93
N THR A 167 -26.98 11.43 3.07
CA THR A 167 -26.53 10.21 3.76
C THR A 167 -27.67 9.66 4.60
N ASP A 168 -27.52 8.43 5.09
CA ASP A 168 -28.37 7.89 6.16
C ASP A 168 -28.45 8.86 7.34
N ASP A 169 -29.56 8.84 8.07
CA ASP A 169 -29.82 9.83 9.11
C ASP A 169 -28.78 9.76 10.25
N ILE A 170 -27.77 10.64 10.18
CA ILE A 170 -26.71 10.75 11.19
C ILE A 170 -27.23 11.20 12.57
N ALA A 171 -28.46 11.70 12.67
CA ALA A 171 -29.09 12.08 13.94
C ALA A 171 -29.94 10.94 14.54
N ASP A 172 -30.41 10.00 13.72
CA ASP A 172 -31.22 8.86 14.17
C ASP A 172 -30.85 7.57 13.42
N ARG A 173 -30.16 6.65 14.11
CA ARG A 173 -29.76 5.34 13.58
C ARG A 173 -30.94 4.47 13.14
N ASN A 174 -32.12 4.68 13.70
CA ASN A 174 -33.29 3.86 13.41
C ASN A 174 -34.05 4.35 12.19
N ASN A 175 -33.67 5.51 11.64
CA ASN A 175 -34.30 6.07 10.47
C ASN A 175 -33.61 5.51 9.20
N PRO A 176 -34.28 4.66 8.41
CA PRO A 176 -33.70 4.05 7.22
C PRO A 176 -33.68 5.00 6.02
N TYR A 177 -34.23 6.21 6.14
CA TYR A 177 -34.32 7.15 5.03
C TYR A 177 -33.08 8.03 4.95
N MET A 178 -32.57 8.19 3.72
CA MET A 178 -31.55 9.18 3.42
C MET A 178 -32.07 10.59 3.70
N LYS A 179 -31.20 11.43 4.25
CA LYS A 179 -31.51 12.79 4.64
C LYS A 179 -30.48 13.75 4.07
N TYR A 180 -31.00 14.87 3.59
CA TYR A 180 -30.17 15.97 3.15
C TYR A 180 -29.82 16.87 4.33
N TYR A 181 -28.53 17.18 4.48
CA TYR A 181 -28.04 18.16 5.43
C TYR A 181 -27.30 19.27 4.70
N ALA A 182 -27.78 20.50 4.86
CA ALA A 182 -27.20 21.68 4.26
C ALA A 182 -25.91 22.10 4.98
N LYS A 183 -24.95 22.64 4.22
CA LYS A 183 -23.76 23.28 4.76
C LYS A 183 -24.10 24.37 5.77
N GLY A 184 -23.42 24.37 6.90
CA GLY A 184 -23.60 25.34 7.99
C GLY A 184 -24.70 24.96 8.99
N MET A 185 -25.48 23.89 8.73
CA MET A 185 -26.48 23.39 9.67
C MET A 185 -25.84 22.88 10.96
N LYS A 186 -26.45 23.19 12.10
CA LYS A 186 -26.06 22.64 13.41
C LYS A 186 -27.01 21.54 13.81
N LEU A 187 -26.46 20.42 14.27
CA LEU A 187 -27.20 19.21 14.62
C LEU A 187 -26.76 18.72 15.99
N THR A 188 -27.69 18.12 16.73
CA THR A 188 -27.38 17.33 17.93
C THR A 188 -27.45 15.87 17.53
N ILE A 189 -26.32 15.17 17.60
CA ILE A 189 -26.21 13.75 17.23
C ILE A 189 -25.60 12.93 18.36
N PRO A 190 -25.82 11.61 18.40
CA PRO A 190 -25.09 10.72 19.30
C PRO A 190 -23.58 10.90 19.18
N THR A 191 -22.87 10.96 20.31
CA THR A 191 -21.43 11.28 20.35
C THR A 191 -20.58 10.21 19.67
N ASP A 192 -20.99 8.95 19.74
CA ASP A 192 -20.34 7.85 19.03
C ASP A 192 -20.42 8.00 17.50
N LEU A 193 -21.55 8.49 16.97
CA LEU A 193 -21.67 8.84 15.54
C LEU A 193 -20.83 10.07 15.16
N ALA A 194 -20.79 11.07 16.05
CA ALA A 194 -19.95 12.25 15.83
C ALA A 194 -18.46 11.88 15.76
N GLU A 195 -18.01 10.99 16.63
CA GLU A 195 -16.63 10.47 16.65
C GLU A 195 -16.32 9.67 15.38
N MET A 196 -17.25 8.86 14.88
CA MET A 196 -17.05 8.12 13.62
C MET A 196 -16.80 9.03 12.42
N LEU A 197 -17.43 10.21 12.40
CA LEU A 197 -17.39 11.15 11.28
C LEU A 197 -16.36 12.27 11.46
N ILE A 198 -15.52 12.22 12.51
CA ILE A 198 -14.59 13.32 12.81
C ILE A 198 -13.52 13.52 11.72
N HIS A 199 -13.06 12.42 11.10
CA HIS A 199 -12.07 12.44 10.02
C HIS A 199 -12.69 12.65 8.64
N SER A 200 -14.01 12.74 8.59
CA SER A 200 -14.79 12.58 7.37
C SER A 200 -14.87 13.89 6.55
N ASN A 201 -14.39 15.01 7.10
CA ASN A 201 -14.56 16.37 6.59
C ASN A 201 -16.03 16.79 6.33
N TRP A 202 -17.01 15.96 6.70
CA TRP A 202 -18.44 16.27 6.54
C TRP A 202 -18.96 17.10 7.69
N ILE A 203 -18.42 16.87 8.88
CA ILE A 203 -18.86 17.53 10.11
C ILE A 203 -17.69 18.10 10.90
N LYS A 204 -17.99 19.08 11.77
CA LYS A 204 -17.10 19.58 12.81
C LYS A 204 -17.80 19.53 14.15
N ILE A 205 -17.19 18.87 15.13
CA ILE A 205 -17.72 18.82 16.49
C ILE A 205 -17.54 20.20 17.15
N ILE A 206 -18.65 20.79 17.63
CA ILE A 206 -18.68 22.09 18.30
C ILE A 206 -18.65 21.91 19.82
N LYS A 207 -19.42 20.94 20.34
CA LYS A 207 -19.54 20.66 21.77
C LYS A 207 -19.77 19.17 21.98
N THR A 208 -19.08 18.58 22.96
CA THR A 208 -19.16 17.15 23.31
C THR A 208 -19.82 16.93 24.67
N ASN A 209 -20.34 15.71 24.87
CA ASN A 209 -20.83 15.18 26.15
C ASN A 209 -21.96 16.02 26.80
N LEU A 210 -23.00 16.32 26.02
CA LEU A 210 -24.29 16.79 26.53
C LEU A 210 -25.13 15.64 27.09
#